data_AF-A0A7C4IDK0-F1
#
_entry.id   AF-A0A7C4IDK0-F1
#
_cell.length_a   1.000
_cell.length_b   1.000
_cell.length_c   1.000
_cell.angle_alpha   90.00
_cell.angle_beta   90.00
_cell.angle_gamma   90.00
#
_symmetry.space_group_name_H-M   'P 1'
#
loop_
_entity.id
_entity.type
_entity.pdbx_description
1 polymer ?
#
loop_
_entity_poly.entity_id
_entity_poly.type
_entity_poly.pdbx_seq_one_letter_code
_entity_poly.pdbx_strand_id
1 'polypeptide(L)'
;TLHTSSAAKTIDRVVDVFPAAEKEMVRAMLSESLVAVISQALLKIKDGSGRVAAHEIMVGTPAIRNLIRENKVAQMYSMIQTGSQFGMQTLDQCLMDLVRRNIVSAAEARQYAKSPESFAG
;
A
#
# COMPACT_ATOMS: atom_id res chain seq x y z
N THR A 1 -8.69 -5.12 -11.16
CA THR A 1 -7.58 -5.29 -10.19
C THR A 1 -6.26 -5.07 -10.91
N LEU A 2 -5.20 -4.63 -10.22
CA LEU A 2 -3.87 -4.39 -10.80
C LEU A 2 -2.83 -5.27 -10.09
N HIS A 3 -1.74 -5.60 -10.79
CA HIS A 3 -0.61 -6.38 -10.28
C HIS A 3 0.52 -5.46 -9.79
N THR A 4 0.22 -4.66 -8.77
CA THR A 4 1.16 -3.72 -8.14
C THR A 4 1.36 -4.08 -6.67
N SER A 5 2.58 -3.87 -6.16
CA SER A 5 2.95 -4.26 -4.80
C SER A 5 2.69 -3.20 -3.74
N SER A 6 2.20 -2.02 -4.10
CA SER A 6 1.84 -0.96 -3.15
C SER A 6 0.78 -0.01 -3.71
N ALA A 7 0.12 0.71 -2.81
CA ALA A 7 -0.87 1.71 -3.14
C ALA A 7 -0.27 2.84 -4.00
N ALA A 8 0.92 3.32 -3.61
CA ALA A 8 1.64 4.37 -4.34
C ALA A 8 2.00 3.92 -5.77
N LYS A 9 2.56 2.70 -5.94
CA LYS A 9 2.87 2.15 -7.27
C LYS A 9 1.63 1.91 -8.13
N THR A 10 0.49 1.67 -7.50
CA THR A 10 -0.79 1.51 -8.21
C THR A 10 -1.18 2.82 -8.90
N ILE A 11 -0.98 3.97 -8.25
CA ILE A 11 -1.23 5.28 -8.85
C ILE A 11 -0.33 5.49 -10.07
N ASP A 12 0.98 5.28 -9.92
CA ASP A 12 1.94 5.40 -11.04
C ASP A 12 1.53 4.50 -12.21
N ARG A 13 1.21 3.23 -11.92
CA ARG A 13 0.86 2.25 -12.96
C ARG A 13 -0.42 2.63 -13.71
N VAL A 14 -1.43 3.19 -13.03
CA VAL A 14 -2.65 3.66 -13.67
C VAL A 14 -2.38 4.84 -14.59
N VAL A 15 -1.47 5.75 -14.23
CA VAL A 15 -1.12 6.91 -15.06
C VAL A 15 -0.21 6.51 -16.22
N ASP A 16 0.68 5.55 -16.01
CA ASP A 16 1.72 5.17 -16.96
C ASP A 16 1.22 4.41 -18.20
N VAL A 17 -0.02 3.93 -18.22
CA VAL A 17 -0.61 3.33 -19.42
C VAL A 17 -1.02 4.36 -20.46
N PHE A 18 -1.07 5.64 -20.10
CA PHE A 18 -1.48 6.73 -20.98
C PHE A 18 -0.28 7.43 -21.64
N PRO A 19 -0.45 7.98 -22.86
CA PRO A 19 0.56 8.82 -23.52
C PRO A 19 1.00 10.01 -22.66
N ALA A 20 2.24 10.46 -22.82
CA ALA A 20 2.82 11.53 -22.00
C ALA A 20 1.97 12.81 -21.94
N ALA A 21 1.36 13.20 -23.06
CA ALA A 21 0.49 14.38 -23.16
C ALA A 21 -0.80 14.27 -22.33
N GLU A 22 -1.26 13.06 -22.02
CA GLU A 22 -2.50 12.80 -21.30
C GLU A 22 -2.28 12.57 -19.79
N LYS A 23 -1.04 12.27 -19.37
CA LYS A 23 -0.73 11.87 -17.98
C LYS A 23 -1.14 12.91 -16.93
N GLU A 24 -1.00 14.19 -17.23
CA GLU A 24 -1.39 15.26 -16.31
C GLU A 24 -2.91 15.30 -16.09
N MET A 25 -3.68 15.28 -17.17
CA MET A 25 -5.14 15.22 -17.14
C MET A 25 -5.63 13.95 -16.42
N VAL A 26 -5.02 12.80 -16.70
CA VAL A 26 -5.36 11.53 -16.04
C VAL A 26 -5.08 11.59 -14.54
N ARG A 27 -3.97 12.20 -14.11
CA ARG A 27 -3.69 12.41 -12.68
C ARG A 27 -4.74 13.29 -12.02
N ALA A 28 -5.18 14.36 -12.67
CA ALA A 28 -6.22 15.23 -12.14
C ALA A 28 -7.53 14.45 -11.94
N MET A 29 -8.02 13.75 -12.96
CA MET A 29 -9.23 12.93 -12.88
C MET A 29 -9.13 11.81 -11.84
N LEU A 30 -7.98 11.12 -11.78
CA LEU A 30 -7.74 10.08 -10.79
C LEU A 30 -7.77 10.65 -9.37
N SER A 31 -7.18 11.84 -9.15
CA SER A 31 -7.19 12.49 -7.83
C SER A 31 -8.60 12.81 -7.34
N GLU A 32 -9.53 13.13 -8.23
CA GLU A 32 -10.90 13.50 -7.84
C GLU A 32 -11.77 12.28 -7.56
N SER A 33 -11.59 11.22 -8.35
CA SER A 33 -12.38 9.99 -8.30
C SER A 33 -11.86 8.95 -7.31
N LEU A 34 -10.58 9.02 -6.90
CA LEU A 34 -10.00 8.02 -6.01
C LEU A 34 -10.67 8.03 -4.63
N VAL A 35 -11.19 6.87 -4.24
CA VAL A 35 -11.73 6.61 -2.90
C VAL A 35 -10.67 5.96 -2.02
N ALA A 36 -10.09 4.84 -2.47
CA ALA A 36 -9.02 4.14 -1.76
C ALA A 36 -8.26 3.21 -2.71
N VAL A 37 -7.05 2.82 -2.29
CA VAL A 37 -6.28 1.72 -2.86
C VAL A 37 -5.96 0.73 -1.75
N ILE A 38 -6.25 -0.55 -1.99
CA ILE A 38 -5.92 -1.65 -1.10
C ILE A 38 -4.97 -2.58 -1.84
N SER A 39 -3.73 -2.69 -1.37
CA SER A 39 -2.75 -3.66 -1.88
C SER A 39 -2.68 -4.84 -0.91
N GLN A 40 -2.68 -6.06 -1.45
CA GLN A 40 -2.78 -7.28 -0.66
C GLN A 40 -1.60 -8.21 -0.92
N ALA A 41 -1.06 -8.78 0.17
CA ALA A 41 -0.17 -9.94 0.15
C ALA A 41 -0.84 -11.11 0.88
N LEU A 42 -0.68 -12.33 0.38
CA LEU A 42 -1.19 -13.53 1.04
C LEU A 42 -0.04 -14.33 1.65
N LEU A 43 0.00 -14.39 2.97
CA LEU A 43 1.06 -15.02 3.75
C LEU A 43 0.60 -16.37 4.26
N LYS A 44 1.52 -17.34 4.35
CA LYS A 44 1.23 -18.62 5.01
C LYS A 44 1.01 -18.41 6.51
N ILE A 45 -0.04 -19.03 7.05
CA ILE A 45 -0.28 -19.05 8.51
C ILE A 45 0.78 -19.95 9.15
N LYS A 46 1.31 -19.56 10.30
CA LYS A 46 2.39 -20.25 11.01
C LYS A 46 2.10 -21.74 11.29
N ASP A 47 0.83 -22.09 11.54
CA ASP A 47 0.40 -23.46 11.82
C ASP A 47 0.11 -24.30 10.56
N GLY A 48 0.25 -23.72 9.37
CA GLY A 48 -0.01 -24.40 8.09
C GLY A 48 -1.49 -24.57 7.74
N SER A 49 -2.42 -24.03 8.53
CA SER A 49 -3.88 -24.16 8.31
C SER A 49 -4.38 -23.45 7.05
N GLY A 50 -3.60 -22.52 6.49
CA GLY A 50 -3.97 -21.80 5.29
C GLY A 50 -3.14 -20.53 5.07
N ARG A 51 -3.81 -19.48 4.58
CA ARG A 51 -3.20 -18.18 4.30
C ARG A 51 -4.01 -17.05 4.94
N VAL A 52 -3.30 -16.01 5.37
CA VAL A 52 -3.88 -14.75 5.85
C VAL A 52 -3.52 -13.62 4.90
N ALA A 53 -4.44 -12.68 4.69
CA ALA A 53 -4.17 -11.49 3.91
C ALA A 53 -3.56 -10.39 4.80
N ALA A 54 -2.43 -9.85 4.37
CA ALA A 54 -1.91 -8.57 4.85
C ALA A 54 -2.26 -7.47 3.85
N HIS A 55 -2.67 -6.32 4.36
CA HIS A 55 -3.16 -5.21 3.55
C HIS A 55 -2.36 -3.94 3.80
N GLU A 56 -1.96 -3.29 2.72
CA GLU A 56 -1.67 -1.86 2.72
C GLU A 56 -2.93 -1.12 2.27
N ILE A 57 -3.33 -0.09 3.02
CA ILE A 57 -4.55 0.67 2.79
C ILE A 57 -4.21 2.15 2.68
N MET A 58 -4.51 2.74 1.52
CA MET A 58 -4.40 4.17 1.27
C MET A 58 -5.78 4.74 0.96
N VAL A 59 -6.24 5.72 1.73
CA VAL A 59 -7.54 6.38 1.50
C VAL A 59 -7.33 7.70 0.76
N GLY A 60 -8.23 8.04 -0.17
CA GLY A 60 -8.18 9.24 -1.00
C GLY A 60 -8.53 10.51 -0.22
N THR A 61 -7.77 10.87 0.81
CA THR A 61 -7.92 12.12 1.56
C THR A 61 -7.51 13.34 0.71
N PRO A 62 -7.93 14.58 1.06
CA PRO A 62 -7.51 15.77 0.34
C PRO A 62 -5.99 15.88 0.15
N ALA A 63 -5.21 15.45 1.15
CA ALA A 63 -3.75 15.41 1.07
C ALA A 63 -3.23 14.39 0.04
N ILE A 64 -3.74 13.14 0.04
CA ILE A 64 -3.37 12.13 -0.97
C ILE A 64 -3.74 12.60 -2.37
N ARG A 65 -4.94 13.15 -2.55
CA ARG A 65 -5.41 13.70 -3.83
C ARG A 65 -4.48 14.79 -4.33
N ASN A 66 -4.02 15.68 -3.44
CA ASN A 66 -3.05 16.70 -3.80
C ASN A 66 -1.70 16.10 -4.23
N LEU A 67 -1.20 15.10 -3.52
CA LEU A 67 0.04 14.41 -3.90
C LEU A 67 -0.06 13.70 -5.26
N ILE A 68 -1.25 13.19 -5.63
CA ILE A 68 -1.48 12.62 -6.98
C ILE A 68 -1.35 13.71 -8.04
N ARG A 69 -2.00 14.88 -7.86
CA ARG A 69 -1.95 16.00 -8.80
C ARG A 69 -0.52 16.53 -8.99
N GLU A 70 0.21 16.67 -7.89
CA GLU A 70 1.58 17.19 -7.91
C GLU A 70 2.63 16.13 -8.29
N ASN A 71 2.22 14.91 -8.63
CA ASN A 71 3.12 13.80 -8.95
C ASN A 71 4.15 13.49 -7.84
N LYS A 72 3.73 13.60 -6.58
CA LYS A 72 4.57 13.37 -5.38
C LYS A 72 4.33 12.00 -4.77
N VAL A 73 4.36 10.95 -5.59
CA VAL A 73 4.00 9.58 -5.21
C VAL A 73 4.90 9.02 -4.09
N ALA A 74 6.18 9.40 -4.07
CA ALA A 74 7.12 9.01 -3.01
C ALA A 74 6.67 9.45 -1.60
N GLN A 75 5.94 10.57 -1.48
CA GLN A 75 5.47 11.09 -0.19
C GLN A 75 4.23 10.37 0.33
N MET A 76 3.52 9.61 -0.52
CA MET A 76 2.29 8.91 -0.14
C MET A 76 2.54 7.85 0.93
N TYR A 77 3.72 7.23 0.96
CA TYR A 77 4.05 6.23 1.98
C TYR A 77 4.01 6.82 3.40
N SER A 78 4.62 8.00 3.60
CA SER A 78 4.59 8.69 4.90
C SER A 78 3.18 9.13 5.29
N MET A 79 2.36 9.50 4.30
CA MET A 79 0.95 9.81 4.54
C MET A 79 0.14 8.60 4.98
N ILE A 80 0.38 7.43 4.37
CA ILE A 80 -0.24 6.16 4.80
C ILE A 80 0.20 5.81 6.22
N GLN A 81 1.50 5.92 6.51
CA GLN A 81 2.07 5.58 7.82
C GLN A 81 1.45 6.37 8.98
N THR A 82 1.15 7.66 8.74
CA THR A 82 0.58 8.57 9.73
C THR A 82 -0.95 8.71 9.64
N GLY A 83 -1.57 8.09 8.62
CA GLY A 83 -2.99 8.23 8.29
C GLY A 83 -3.92 7.26 9.01
N SER A 84 -3.51 6.68 10.14
CA SER A 84 -4.30 5.64 10.85
C SER A 84 -5.70 6.12 11.27
N GLN A 85 -5.85 7.41 11.59
CA GLN A 85 -7.15 8.02 11.88
C GLN A 85 -8.17 7.93 10.73
N PHE A 86 -7.69 7.75 9.49
CA PHE A 86 -8.50 7.56 8.30
C PHE A 86 -8.62 6.07 7.90
N GLY A 87 -8.15 5.15 8.75
CA GLY A 87 -8.08 3.72 8.44
C GLY A 87 -6.94 3.34 7.50
N MET A 88 -5.95 4.22 7.31
CA MET A 88 -4.75 3.87 6.54
C MET A 88 -3.80 3.00 7.35
N GLN A 89 -3.07 2.13 6.66
CA GLN A 89 -1.98 1.36 7.24
C GLN A 89 -0.99 0.97 6.14
N THR A 90 0.30 0.96 6.45
CA THR A 90 1.31 0.41 5.56
C THR A 90 1.27 -1.12 5.60
N LEU A 91 1.83 -1.76 4.57
CA LEU A 91 1.99 -3.22 4.60
C LEU A 91 2.80 -3.65 5.82
N ASP A 92 3.90 -2.95 6.13
CA ASP A 92 4.77 -3.26 7.27
C ASP A 92 4.04 -3.16 8.62
N GLN A 93 3.18 -2.17 8.81
CA GLN A 93 2.34 -2.07 10.01
C GLN A 93 1.41 -3.27 10.16
N CYS A 94 0.76 -3.69 9.06
CA CYS A 94 -0.10 -4.87 9.05
C CYS A 94 0.69 -6.15 9.33
N LEU A 95 1.86 -6.31 8.70
CA LEU A 95 2.76 -7.45 8.91
C LEU A 95 3.25 -7.53 10.37
N MET A 96 3.62 -6.40 10.98
CA MET A 96 4.02 -6.34 12.39
C MET A 96 2.86 -6.78 13.31
N ASP A 97 1.63 -6.36 13.03
CA ASP A 97 0.45 -6.80 13.80
C ASP A 97 0.24 -8.32 13.68
N LEU A 98 0.31 -8.88 12.47
CA LEU A 98 0.16 -10.32 12.25
C LEU A 98 1.22 -11.16 12.97
N VAL A 99 2.47 -10.67 13.00
CA VAL A 99 3.56 -11.30 13.76
C VAL A 99 3.32 -11.17 15.27
N ARG A 100 2.95 -9.98 15.76
CA ARG A 100 2.64 -9.71 17.17
C ARG A 100 1.50 -10.59 17.68
N ARG A 101 0.49 -10.85 16.85
CA ARG A 101 -0.64 -11.73 17.13
C ARG A 101 -0.30 -13.22 16.94
N ASN A 102 0.94 -13.55 16.60
CA ASN A 102 1.44 -14.90 16.38
C ASN A 102 0.68 -15.68 15.28
N ILE A 103 0.10 -14.96 14.30
CA ILE A 103 -0.60 -15.56 13.15
C ILE A 103 0.41 -15.98 12.08
N VAL A 104 1.42 -15.15 11.84
CA VAL A 104 2.47 -15.35 10.83
C VAL A 104 3.84 -15.33 11.50
N SER A 105 4.80 -16.11 10.98
CA SER A 105 6.18 -16.07 11.48
C SER A 105 6.91 -14.80 11.00
N ALA A 106 7.91 -14.34 11.76
CA ALA A 106 8.74 -13.20 11.34
C ALA A 106 9.43 -13.46 9.99
N ALA A 107 9.89 -14.69 9.76
CA ALA A 107 10.50 -15.11 8.50
C ALA A 107 9.54 -15.07 7.31
N GLU A 108 8.26 -15.41 7.51
CA GLU A 108 7.24 -15.31 6.46
C GLU A 108 6.88 -13.84 6.19
N ALA A 109 6.69 -13.02 7.24
CA ALA A 109 6.42 -11.59 7.09
C ALA A 109 7.54 -10.84 6.36
N ARG A 110 8.80 -11.19 6.66
CA ARG A 110 10.00 -10.59 6.06
C ARG A 110 10.05 -10.67 4.54
N GLN A 111 9.44 -11.69 3.93
CA GLN A 111 9.41 -11.85 2.47
C GLN A 111 8.57 -10.79 1.75
N TYR A 112 7.63 -10.15 2.46
CA TYR A 112 6.71 -9.16 1.90
C TYR A 112 6.97 -7.74 2.41
N ALA A 113 7.78 -7.60 3.46
CA ALA A 113 8.07 -6.33 4.10
C ALA A 113 8.86 -5.38 3.18
N LYS A 114 8.52 -4.09 3.24
CA LYS A 114 9.31 -3.02 2.62
C LYS A 114 10.59 -2.76 3.40
N SER A 115 10.54 -2.92 4.73
CA SER A 115 11.69 -2.87 5.65
C SER A 115 11.94 -4.24 6.33
N PRO A 116 12.59 -5.21 5.63
CA PRO A 116 12.85 -6.56 6.16
C PRO A 116 13.62 -6.60 7.48
N GLU A 117 14.46 -5.61 7.73
CA GLU A 117 15.23 -5.43 8.97
C GLU A 117 14.34 -5.31 10.21
N SER A 118 13.11 -4.82 10.06
CA SER A 118 12.15 -4.70 11.16
C SER A 118 11.60 -6.06 11.64
N PHE A 119 11.91 -7.13 10.90
CA PHE A 119 11.51 -8.51 11.17
C PHE A 119 12.72 -9.40 11.44
N ALA A 120 13.84 -8.83 11.88
CA ALA A 120 15.02 -9.59 12.28
C ALA A 120 14.75 -10.27 13.64
N GLY A 121 14.61 -11.59 13.60
CA GLY A 121 14.44 -12.48 14.74
C GLY A 121 14.72 -13.92 14.32
#